data_AF-A0A7C7L4S9-F1
#
_entry.id   AF-A0A7C7L4S9-F1
#
_cell.length_a   1.000
_cell.length_b   1.000
_cell.length_c   1.000
_cell.angle_alpha   90.00
_cell.angle_beta   90.00
_cell.angle_gamma   90.00
#
_symmetry.space_group_name_H-M   'P 1'
#
loop_
_entity.id
_entity.type
_entity.pdbx_description
1 polymer ?
#
loop_
_entity_poly.entity_id
_entity_poly.type
_entity_poly.pdbx_seq_one_letter_code
_entity_poly.pdbx_strand_id
1 'polypeptide(L)'
;TTNNVGFGSSFVPDSLVLTIGYVGSYGPDPSVQIINVYKLTEDMYEDSAYYSTRDFDYDPSNLAGIPITPQSGDSVITLKLNDPVFTANDTSFVDNAAFQSFLKGLYITTDTSMPGGILYLDLVSPYTKLTLYYHDVDNDSMSFDFLIDAESARSNRFTHDYTGTEVGLQLQDPALGDSYVYVQPMAGVKVEIQIPHLLDWVKNQNVAINKAELVLDVYDDGSLITYPNPENLFILGAGVNTIITDQYEGASFFGGTYDATYKRYSFNIARYVHEILYNGRENDGLYLIIPNNLLFTGSVVSANRVVIGGPKNSEQKMSLNLIYTIL
;
A
#
# COMPACT_ATOMS: atom_id res chain seq x y z
N THR A 1 9.61 24.04 -26.51
CA THR A 1 8.72 24.78 -25.60
C THR A 1 9.58 25.45 -24.57
N THR A 2 9.48 26.77 -24.42
CA THR A 2 10.31 27.54 -23.49
C THR A 2 9.82 27.33 -22.06
N ASN A 3 10.25 26.24 -21.42
CA ASN A 3 9.98 25.92 -20.01
C ASN A 3 10.87 26.75 -19.07
N ASN A 4 11.06 28.03 -19.36
CA ASN A 4 11.95 28.88 -18.58
C ASN A 4 11.12 29.81 -17.71
N VAL A 5 11.26 29.66 -16.39
CA VAL A 5 10.60 30.53 -15.41
C VAL A 5 11.59 31.63 -15.09
N GLY A 6 11.32 32.84 -15.60
CA GLY A 6 12.14 34.00 -15.31
C GLY A 6 11.68 34.66 -14.01
N PHE A 7 12.44 34.47 -12.92
CA PHE A 7 12.18 35.14 -11.64
C PHE A 7 12.67 36.61 -11.58
N GLY A 8 13.41 37.06 -12.59
CA GLY A 8 14.00 38.40 -12.64
C GLY A 8 15.36 38.50 -11.95
N SER A 9 16.06 39.64 -12.11
CA SER A 9 17.44 39.84 -11.63
C SER A 9 17.56 40.25 -10.16
N SER A 10 16.43 40.44 -9.47
CA SER A 10 16.35 40.87 -8.06
C SER A 10 15.45 39.95 -7.23
N PHE A 11 15.28 38.72 -7.69
CA PHE A 11 14.52 37.68 -7.00
C PHE A 11 15.19 37.30 -5.67
N VAL A 12 14.41 37.27 -4.59
CA VAL A 12 14.84 36.82 -3.28
C VAL A 12 13.89 35.71 -2.80
N PRO A 13 14.37 34.46 -2.68
CA PRO A 13 13.60 33.37 -2.07
C PRO A 13 13.27 33.67 -0.60
N ASP A 14 12.01 33.53 -0.21
CA ASP A 14 11.56 33.71 1.18
C ASP A 14 11.33 32.38 1.89
N SER A 15 10.59 31.49 1.23
CA SER A 15 10.29 30.17 1.78
C SER A 15 9.86 29.19 0.72
N LEU A 16 10.08 27.91 1.03
CA LEU A 16 9.66 26.79 0.22
C LEU A 16 8.66 25.97 1.02
N VAL A 17 7.49 25.72 0.45
CA VAL A 17 6.38 25.03 1.13
C VAL A 17 5.96 23.84 0.30
N LEU A 18 6.06 22.65 0.86
CA LEU A 18 5.55 21.43 0.28
C LEU A 18 4.12 21.20 0.77
N THR A 19 3.16 21.23 -0.15
CA THR A 19 1.77 20.86 0.11
C THR A 19 1.52 19.52 -0.55
N ILE A 20 0.94 18.57 0.17
CA ILE A 20 0.65 17.21 -0.31
C ILE A 20 -0.82 16.91 -0.07
N GLY A 21 -1.52 16.42 -1.09
CA GLY A 21 -2.88 15.90 -0.97
C GLY A 21 -2.95 14.79 0.08
N TYR A 22 -3.92 14.89 0.98
CA TYR A 22 -4.14 13.94 2.07
C TYR A 22 -5.52 13.31 1.92
N VAL A 23 -5.57 11.98 1.98
CA VAL A 23 -6.80 11.19 1.76
C VAL A 23 -7.32 10.60 3.06
N GLY A 24 -6.43 10.32 4.03
CA GLY A 24 -6.77 9.73 5.30
C GLY A 24 -5.59 8.97 5.91
N SER A 25 -5.85 8.18 6.95
CA SER A 25 -4.83 7.42 7.66
C SER A 25 -5.30 6.03 8.06
N TYR A 26 -4.35 5.16 8.36
CA TYR A 26 -4.58 3.84 8.94
C TYR A 26 -3.84 3.70 10.27
N GLY A 27 -4.53 3.21 11.31
CA GLY A 27 -4.00 3.12 12.67
C GLY A 27 -4.58 4.20 13.59
N PRO A 28 -3.90 4.52 14.70
CA PRO A 28 -4.39 5.51 15.66
C PRO A 28 -4.60 6.89 15.03
N ASP A 29 -5.83 7.40 15.11
CA ASP A 29 -6.23 8.73 14.63
C ASP A 29 -6.80 9.57 15.80
N PRO A 30 -6.31 10.81 16.04
CA PRO A 30 -5.10 11.41 15.45
C PRO A 30 -3.82 10.95 16.16
N SER A 31 -2.76 10.69 15.39
CA SER A 31 -1.41 10.43 15.91
C SER A 31 -0.42 11.50 15.44
N VAL A 32 0.37 12.03 16.38
CA VAL A 32 1.45 12.98 16.07
C VAL A 32 2.55 12.21 15.33
N GLN A 33 2.96 12.71 14.17
CA GLN A 33 4.07 12.14 13.40
C GLN A 33 5.05 13.23 12.99
N ILE A 34 6.35 12.97 13.12
CA ILE A 34 7.38 13.88 12.64
C ILE A 34 7.69 13.48 11.20
N ILE A 35 7.31 14.32 10.23
CA ILE A 35 7.72 14.15 8.84
C ILE A 35 9.10 14.77 8.68
N ASN A 36 10.00 13.98 8.08
CA ASN A 36 11.33 14.39 7.65
C ASN A 36 11.37 14.46 6.12
N VAL A 37 11.96 15.55 5.59
CA VAL A 37 12.09 15.76 4.15
C VAL A 37 13.56 15.97 3.80
N TYR A 38 14.06 15.26 2.79
CA TYR A 38 15.43 15.34 2.32
C TYR A 38 15.48 15.49 0.80
N LYS A 39 16.64 15.89 0.27
CA LYS A 39 16.87 15.93 -1.18
C LYS A 39 17.41 14.59 -1.65
N LEU A 40 16.84 14.04 -2.73
CA LEU A 40 17.44 12.91 -3.42
C LEU A 40 18.80 13.30 -4.05
N THR A 41 19.75 12.37 -4.04
CA THR A 41 21.06 12.53 -4.68
C THR A 41 21.22 11.64 -5.92
N GLU A 42 20.33 10.66 -6.10
CA GLU A 42 20.19 9.89 -7.34
C GLU A 42 18.92 10.29 -8.12
N ASP A 43 18.90 9.95 -9.41
CA ASP A 43 17.80 10.31 -10.32
C ASP A 43 16.66 9.29 -10.28
N MET A 44 15.44 9.78 -10.46
CA MET A 44 14.24 8.97 -10.69
C MET A 44 13.71 9.21 -12.10
N TYR A 45 13.22 8.14 -12.73
CA TYR A 45 12.72 8.13 -14.09
C TYR A 45 11.31 7.54 -14.10
N GLU A 46 10.40 8.23 -14.77
CA GLU A 46 8.98 7.85 -14.83
C GLU A 46 8.77 6.52 -15.55
N ASP A 47 9.60 6.22 -16.56
CA ASP A 47 9.54 5.00 -17.37
C ASP A 47 10.17 3.77 -16.69
N SER A 48 10.67 3.93 -15.46
CA SER A 48 11.32 2.87 -14.70
C SER A 48 10.38 2.20 -13.70
N ALA A 49 10.53 0.88 -13.53
CA ALA A 49 9.83 0.13 -12.50
C ALA A 49 10.63 0.14 -11.19
N TYR A 50 9.99 0.58 -10.11
CA TYR A 50 10.57 0.60 -8.77
C TYR A 50 9.87 -0.41 -7.87
N TYR A 51 10.65 -1.31 -7.26
CA TYR A 51 10.14 -2.22 -6.23
C TYR A 51 9.94 -1.46 -4.92
N SER A 52 8.94 -1.86 -4.15
CA SER A 52 8.61 -1.28 -2.84
C SER A 52 9.64 -1.53 -1.73
N THR A 53 10.74 -2.20 -2.07
CA THR A 53 11.91 -2.43 -1.20
C THR A 53 13.11 -1.56 -1.60
N ARG A 54 13.05 -0.86 -2.74
CA ARG A 54 14.14 0.00 -3.21
C ARG A 54 14.28 1.20 -2.29
N ASP A 55 15.49 1.39 -1.78
CA ASP A 55 15.89 2.61 -1.08
C ASP A 55 16.58 3.54 -2.08
N PHE A 56 16.40 4.85 -1.89
CA PHE A 56 17.03 5.87 -2.72
C PHE A 56 18.05 6.66 -1.90
N ASP A 57 19.19 7.00 -2.51
CA ASP A 57 20.20 7.84 -1.89
C ASP A 57 19.70 9.29 -1.73
N TYR A 58 19.96 9.88 -0.57
CA TYR A 58 19.57 11.24 -0.22
C TYR A 58 20.64 11.97 0.61
N ASP A 59 20.59 13.31 0.59
CA ASP A 59 21.39 14.18 1.44
C ASP A 59 20.79 14.19 2.87
N PRO A 60 21.55 13.80 3.91
CA PRO A 60 21.04 13.72 5.29
C PRO A 60 20.71 15.10 5.92
N SER A 61 20.97 16.19 5.20
CA SER A 61 20.56 17.55 5.60
C SER A 61 19.04 17.69 5.55
N ASN A 62 18.40 17.63 6.72
CA ASN A 62 16.93 17.65 6.83
C ASN A 62 16.33 19.03 6.44
N LEU A 63 15.50 19.03 5.40
CA LEU A 63 14.78 20.18 4.91
C LEU A 63 13.54 20.52 5.76
N ALA A 64 12.93 19.55 6.43
CA ALA A 64 11.82 19.81 7.36
C ALA A 64 11.69 18.66 8.34
N GLY A 65 11.62 18.95 9.65
CA GLY A 65 11.43 17.97 10.72
C GLY A 65 10.30 18.40 11.64
N ILE A 66 9.09 18.54 11.07
CA ILE A 66 7.96 19.19 11.74
C ILE A 66 6.98 18.13 12.24
N PRO A 67 6.51 18.21 13.51
CA PRO A 67 5.42 17.38 13.98
C PRO A 67 4.12 17.81 13.29
N ILE A 68 3.44 16.86 12.69
CA ILE A 68 2.10 17.01 12.12
C ILE A 68 1.10 16.13 12.87
N THR A 69 -0.15 16.55 12.84
CA THR A 69 -1.26 15.80 13.43
C THR A 69 -2.46 15.88 12.50
N PRO A 70 -2.42 15.25 11.31
CA PRO A 70 -3.53 15.26 10.36
C PRO A 70 -4.81 14.81 11.04
N GLN A 71 -5.91 15.50 10.77
CA GLN A 71 -7.23 15.18 11.29
C GLN A 71 -8.09 14.54 10.22
N SER A 72 -9.10 13.77 10.64
CA SER A 72 -10.18 13.36 9.77
C SER A 72 -10.86 14.59 9.13
N GLY A 73 -10.91 14.64 7.81
CA GLY A 73 -11.47 15.75 7.03
C GLY A 73 -10.43 16.75 6.49
N ASP A 74 -9.17 16.65 6.91
CA ASP A 74 -8.08 17.37 6.23
C ASP A 74 -7.97 16.88 4.77
N SER A 75 -7.63 17.79 3.87
CA SER A 75 -7.43 17.49 2.44
C SER A 75 -5.98 17.63 2.00
N VAL A 76 -5.14 18.25 2.83
CA VAL A 76 -3.72 18.48 2.56
C VAL A 76 -2.89 18.44 3.83
N ILE A 77 -1.62 18.09 3.67
CA ILE A 77 -0.56 18.31 4.67
C ILE A 77 0.40 19.36 4.10
N THR A 78 0.75 20.35 4.92
CA THR A 78 1.63 21.45 4.53
C THR A 78 2.88 21.47 5.38
N LEU A 79 4.04 21.45 4.73
CA LEU A 79 5.36 21.43 5.35
C LEU A 79 6.16 22.63 4.85
N LYS A 80 6.46 23.57 5.76
CA LYS A 80 7.42 24.64 5.47
C LYS A 80 8.83 24.07 5.59
N LEU A 81 9.64 24.23 4.55
CA LEU A 81 11.02 23.78 4.55
C LEU A 81 11.92 24.85 5.22
N ASN A 82 12.95 24.39 5.95
CA ASN A 82 13.77 25.15 6.89
C ASN A 82 14.68 26.20 6.21
N ASP A 83 15.05 25.98 4.96
CA ASP A 83 15.91 26.89 4.19
C ASP A 83 15.37 26.93 2.75
N PRO A 84 15.19 28.09 2.10
CA PRO A 84 15.03 28.09 0.66
C PRO A 84 16.23 27.38 0.05
N VAL A 85 15.98 26.21 -0.54
CA VAL A 85 17.01 25.43 -1.23
C VAL A 85 17.67 26.30 -2.32
N PHE A 86 16.92 27.23 -2.88
CA PHE A 86 17.31 28.14 -3.95
C PHE A 86 17.95 29.43 -3.43
N THR A 87 18.79 30.04 -4.26
CA THR A 87 19.40 31.36 -3.99
C THR A 87 19.07 32.37 -5.09
N ALA A 88 19.31 33.66 -4.84
CA ALA A 88 19.08 34.72 -5.83
C ALA A 88 19.89 34.57 -7.14
N ASN A 89 20.99 33.82 -7.12
CA ASN A 89 21.86 33.56 -8.28
C ASN A 89 21.72 32.13 -8.82
N ASP A 90 20.63 31.44 -8.50
CA ASP A 90 20.48 30.03 -8.81
C ASP A 90 20.26 29.80 -10.31
N THR A 91 21.21 29.13 -10.95
CA THR A 91 21.13 28.77 -12.37
C THR A 91 20.22 27.56 -12.62
N SER A 92 19.70 26.92 -11.58
CA SER A 92 18.81 25.76 -11.70
C SER A 92 17.48 26.10 -12.39
N PHE A 93 17.08 27.36 -12.46
CA PHE A 93 15.82 27.76 -13.10
C PHE A 93 15.90 28.00 -14.60
N VAL A 94 17.10 27.91 -15.20
CA VAL A 94 17.31 28.23 -16.63
C VAL A 94 16.56 27.27 -17.55
N ASP A 95 16.49 25.99 -17.19
CA ASP A 95 15.68 24.99 -17.87
C ASP A 95 15.40 23.80 -16.95
N ASN A 96 14.56 22.88 -17.43
CA ASN A 96 14.19 21.69 -16.67
C ASN A 96 15.38 20.78 -16.35
N ALA A 97 16.41 20.72 -17.21
CA ALA A 97 17.56 19.85 -16.99
C ALA A 97 18.46 20.41 -15.87
N ALA A 98 18.67 21.74 -15.85
CA ALA A 98 19.34 22.42 -14.76
C ALA A 98 18.59 22.25 -13.43
N PHE A 99 17.26 22.34 -13.47
CA PHE A 99 16.41 22.16 -12.29
C PHE A 99 16.50 20.73 -11.75
N GLN A 100 16.31 19.72 -12.60
CA GLN A 100 16.38 18.31 -12.21
C GLN A 100 17.79 17.91 -11.76
N SER A 101 18.84 18.51 -12.32
CA SER A 101 20.21 18.29 -11.83
C SER A 101 20.44 18.88 -10.43
N PHE A 102 19.72 19.93 -10.07
CA PHE A 102 19.84 20.60 -8.78
C PHE A 102 18.95 19.94 -7.72
N LEU A 103 17.68 19.69 -8.05
CA LEU A 103 16.69 19.03 -7.23
C LEU A 103 16.18 17.80 -7.97
N LYS A 104 16.87 16.67 -7.76
CA LYS A 104 16.53 15.37 -8.36
C LYS A 104 15.21 14.81 -7.85
N GLY A 105 14.79 15.25 -6.66
CA GLY A 105 13.50 14.97 -6.07
C GLY A 105 13.55 15.09 -4.55
N LEU A 106 12.46 14.70 -3.90
CA LEU A 106 12.29 14.75 -2.46
C LEU A 106 12.17 13.34 -1.88
N TYR A 107 12.95 13.06 -0.85
CA TYR A 107 12.81 11.86 -0.04
C TYR A 107 12.03 12.22 1.22
N ILE A 108 10.85 11.63 1.39
CA ILE A 108 9.93 11.92 2.49
C ILE A 108 9.82 10.67 3.35
N THR A 109 10.04 10.82 4.66
CA THR A 109 9.96 9.73 5.64
C THR A 109 9.43 10.25 6.97
N THR A 110 9.16 9.34 7.90
CA THR A 110 8.81 9.70 9.29
C THR A 110 9.94 9.32 10.24
N ASP A 111 9.92 9.90 11.43
CA ASP A 111 10.58 9.29 12.59
C ASP A 111 9.89 7.96 12.94
N THR A 112 10.67 6.93 13.28
CA THR A 112 10.20 5.58 13.64
C THR A 112 10.33 5.29 15.14
N SER A 113 10.74 6.27 15.94
CA SER A 113 10.94 6.13 17.39
C SER A 113 9.64 6.13 18.19
N MET A 114 8.55 6.65 17.62
CA MET A 114 7.24 6.74 18.26
C MET A 114 6.18 5.98 17.44
N PRO A 115 5.23 5.28 18.10
CA PRO A 115 4.09 4.70 17.41
C PRO A 115 3.27 5.76 16.66
N GLY A 116 2.84 5.42 15.44
CA GLY A 116 2.02 6.29 14.60
C GLY A 116 1.10 5.50 13.67
N GLY A 117 0.42 6.20 12.78
CA GLY A 117 -0.39 5.61 11.71
C GLY A 117 0.27 5.74 10.33
N ILE A 118 -0.25 5.01 9.34
CA ILE A 118 0.17 5.17 7.95
C ILE A 118 -0.72 6.24 7.29
N LEU A 119 -0.10 7.29 6.75
CA LEU A 119 -0.82 8.36 6.05
C LEU A 119 -1.01 8.01 4.57
N TYR A 120 -2.21 8.21 4.06
CA TYR A 120 -2.53 8.08 2.64
C TYR A 120 -2.37 9.43 1.95
N LEU A 121 -1.28 9.56 1.20
CA LEU A 121 -0.92 10.76 0.47
C LEU A 121 -1.24 10.59 -1.02
N ASP A 122 -1.89 11.58 -1.61
CA ASP A 122 -2.22 11.62 -3.04
C ASP A 122 -1.24 12.54 -3.78
N LEU A 123 -0.17 11.95 -4.30
CA LEU A 123 0.89 12.69 -5.01
C LEU A 123 0.49 13.16 -6.42
N VAL A 124 -0.67 12.78 -6.94
CA VAL A 124 -1.22 13.29 -8.22
C VAL A 124 -2.37 14.26 -8.03
N SER A 125 -2.72 14.54 -6.78
CA SER A 125 -3.71 15.55 -6.44
C SER A 125 -3.32 16.91 -7.02
N PRO A 126 -4.27 17.72 -7.52
CA PRO A 126 -4.00 19.11 -7.90
C PRO A 126 -3.54 19.98 -6.72
N TYR A 127 -3.68 19.50 -5.48
CA TYR A 127 -3.15 20.15 -4.29
C TYR A 127 -1.67 19.84 -4.02
N THR A 128 -1.14 18.75 -4.59
CA THR A 128 0.25 18.33 -4.37
C THR A 128 1.19 19.17 -5.20
N LYS A 129 1.99 19.99 -4.51
CA LYS A 129 2.93 20.91 -5.15
C LYS A 129 3.98 21.40 -4.17
N LEU A 130 5.08 21.85 -4.72
CA LEU A 130 6.10 22.60 -4.00
C LEU A 130 5.96 24.07 -4.41
N THR A 131 5.61 24.94 -3.47
CA THR A 131 5.44 26.37 -3.72
C THR A 131 6.65 27.14 -3.18
N LEU A 132 7.32 27.87 -4.08
CA LEU A 132 8.32 28.86 -3.73
C LEU A 132 7.63 30.21 -3.55
N TYR A 133 7.75 30.79 -2.36
CA TYR A 133 7.38 32.18 -2.08
C TYR A 133 8.61 33.06 -2.18
N TYR A 134 8.46 34.21 -2.80
CA TYR A 134 9.54 35.13 -3.07
C TYR A 134 9.06 36.57 -3.23
N HIS A 135 10.01 37.49 -3.16
CA HIS A 135 9.80 38.88 -3.48
C HIS A 135 10.88 39.40 -4.44
N ASP A 136 10.60 40.56 -5.01
CA ASP A 136 11.58 41.40 -5.68
C ASP A 136 11.49 42.84 -5.15
N VAL A 137 12.22 43.77 -5.78
CA VAL A 137 12.25 45.17 -5.36
C VAL A 137 10.90 45.90 -5.52
N ASP A 138 10.02 45.38 -6.38
CA ASP A 138 8.76 46.02 -6.77
C ASP A 138 7.54 45.27 -6.19
N ASN A 139 7.67 43.99 -5.82
CA ASN A 139 6.58 43.11 -5.39
C ASN A 139 6.99 42.21 -4.21
N ASP A 140 6.19 42.21 -3.14
CA ASP A 140 6.50 41.54 -1.85
C ASP A 140 5.73 40.22 -1.62
N SER A 141 4.98 39.71 -2.60
CA SER A 141 4.07 38.56 -2.39
C SER A 141 3.92 37.72 -3.65
N MET A 142 5.04 37.29 -4.23
CA MET A 142 5.04 36.44 -5.40
C MET A 142 5.17 34.97 -5.01
N SER A 143 4.66 34.10 -5.87
CA SER A 143 4.80 32.66 -5.68
C SER A 143 4.94 31.93 -7.01
N PHE A 144 5.61 30.79 -6.97
CA PHE A 144 5.71 29.88 -8.10
C PHE A 144 5.52 28.44 -7.64
N ASP A 145 4.69 27.71 -8.36
CA ASP A 145 4.33 26.34 -8.04
C ASP A 145 5.10 25.36 -8.95
N PHE A 146 5.92 24.51 -8.35
CA PHE A 146 6.43 23.30 -8.98
C PHE A 146 5.40 22.19 -8.76
N LEU A 147 4.74 21.79 -9.85
CA LEU A 147 3.70 20.77 -9.82
C LEU A 147 4.32 19.38 -9.65
N ILE A 148 3.67 18.54 -8.84
CA ILE A 148 3.97 17.11 -8.72
C ILE A 148 2.72 16.39 -9.22
N ASP A 149 2.85 15.64 -10.32
CA ASP A 149 1.71 15.08 -11.03
C ASP A 149 2.00 13.70 -11.64
N ALA A 150 1.20 13.31 -12.63
CA ALA A 150 1.30 11.99 -13.26
C ALA A 150 2.67 11.76 -13.91
N GLU A 151 3.28 12.81 -14.47
CA GLU A 151 4.56 12.80 -15.18
C GLU A 151 5.76 12.83 -14.21
N SER A 152 5.49 12.95 -12.90
CA SER A 152 6.52 12.89 -11.86
C SER A 152 6.79 11.44 -11.47
N ALA A 153 8.05 11.02 -11.55
CA ALA A 153 8.49 9.73 -11.05
C ALA A 153 8.27 9.63 -9.53
N ARG A 154 7.61 8.54 -9.09
CA ARG A 154 7.20 8.34 -7.69
C ARG A 154 7.42 6.89 -7.29
N SER A 155 7.88 6.68 -6.07
CA SER A 155 8.07 5.34 -5.49
C SER A 155 7.84 5.39 -3.99
N ASN A 156 7.21 4.34 -3.44
CA ASN A 156 7.05 4.16 -2.01
C ASN A 156 7.89 2.98 -1.56
N ARG A 157 8.61 3.15 -0.45
CA ARG A 157 9.35 2.09 0.22
C ARG A 157 8.65 1.72 1.52
N PHE A 158 8.55 0.41 1.78
CA PHE A 158 7.99 -0.10 3.02
C PHE A 158 8.98 -1.05 3.70
N THR A 159 9.10 -0.92 5.02
CA THR A 159 9.95 -1.78 5.86
C THR A 159 9.12 -2.30 7.02
N HIS A 160 9.22 -3.60 7.29
CA HIS A 160 8.55 -4.26 8.41
C HIS A 160 9.58 -4.87 9.35
N ASP A 161 9.46 -4.61 10.65
CA ASP A 161 10.20 -5.32 11.68
C ASP A 161 9.26 -6.31 12.38
N TYR A 162 9.47 -7.60 12.13
CA TYR A 162 8.70 -8.69 12.73
C TYR A 162 9.39 -9.30 13.96
N THR A 163 10.50 -8.74 14.41
CA THR A 163 11.28 -9.28 15.53
C THR A 163 10.44 -9.31 16.81
N GLY A 164 10.35 -10.48 17.44
CA GLY A 164 9.57 -10.66 18.67
C GLY A 164 8.05 -10.66 18.47
N THR A 165 7.56 -10.76 17.24
CA THR A 165 6.12 -10.86 16.93
C THR A 165 5.73 -12.29 16.54
N GLU A 166 4.44 -12.63 16.65
CA GLU A 166 3.89 -13.91 16.17
C GLU A 166 4.11 -14.11 14.66
N VAL A 167 4.05 -13.04 13.86
CA VAL A 167 4.37 -13.07 12.43
C VAL A 167 5.83 -13.51 12.23
N GLY A 168 6.75 -12.94 13.00
CA GLY A 168 8.18 -13.30 12.95
C GLY A 168 8.43 -14.76 13.32
N LEU A 169 7.67 -15.30 14.27
CA LEU A 169 7.73 -16.72 14.63
C LEU A 169 7.21 -17.61 13.49
N GLN A 170 6.08 -17.24 12.87
CA GLN A 170 5.51 -17.99 11.73
C GLN A 170 6.39 -17.98 10.49
N LEU A 171 7.11 -16.89 10.23
CA LEU A 171 8.07 -16.82 9.13
C LEU A 171 9.26 -17.77 9.33
N GLN A 172 9.57 -18.15 10.58
CA GLN A 172 10.60 -19.15 10.91
C GLN A 172 10.02 -20.56 10.95
N ASP A 173 8.80 -20.73 11.44
CA ASP A 173 8.07 -21.99 11.50
C ASP A 173 6.61 -21.83 11.02
N PRO A 174 6.33 -22.12 9.73
CA PRO A 174 4.98 -22.01 9.17
C PRO A 174 3.91 -22.89 9.85
N ALA A 175 4.30 -23.94 10.60
CA ALA A 175 3.33 -24.78 11.31
C ALA A 175 2.58 -24.01 12.42
N LEU A 176 3.14 -22.89 12.90
CA LEU A 176 2.48 -22.00 13.86
C LEU A 176 1.27 -21.26 13.27
N GLY A 177 1.10 -21.28 11.94
CA GLY A 177 -0.09 -20.77 11.23
C GLY A 177 -1.39 -21.56 11.51
N ASP A 178 -1.30 -22.67 12.27
CA ASP A 178 -2.46 -23.48 12.67
C ASP A 178 -3.48 -22.70 13.53
N SER A 179 -3.03 -21.71 14.32
CA SER A 179 -3.87 -20.94 15.24
C SER A 179 -4.44 -19.66 14.62
N TYR A 180 -3.55 -18.80 14.11
CA TYR A 180 -3.90 -17.56 13.41
C TYR A 180 -2.97 -17.40 12.21
N VAL A 181 -3.41 -16.68 11.19
CA VAL A 181 -2.59 -16.28 10.06
C VAL A 181 -2.76 -14.80 9.78
N TYR A 182 -1.74 -14.18 9.20
CA TYR A 182 -1.65 -12.73 9.07
C TYR A 182 -1.51 -12.35 7.60
N VAL A 183 -2.36 -11.45 7.13
CA VAL A 183 -2.26 -10.87 5.78
C VAL A 183 -2.01 -9.37 5.93
N GLN A 184 -0.89 -8.90 5.39
CA GLN A 184 -0.45 -7.51 5.48
C GLN A 184 0.02 -7.01 4.11
N PRO A 185 -0.50 -5.86 3.64
CA PRO A 185 -0.11 -5.29 2.35
C PRO A 185 1.25 -4.57 2.46
N MET A 186 1.57 -3.71 1.48
CA MET A 186 2.75 -2.83 1.54
C MET A 186 4.08 -3.60 1.71
N ALA A 187 4.31 -4.62 0.87
CA ALA A 187 5.44 -5.54 0.97
C ALA A 187 5.50 -6.35 2.28
N GLY A 188 4.36 -6.51 2.95
CA GLY A 188 4.21 -7.37 4.11
C GLY A 188 4.01 -8.85 3.75
N VAL A 189 3.30 -9.56 4.61
CA VAL A 189 3.09 -11.00 4.52
C VAL A 189 1.79 -11.38 3.81
N LYS A 190 1.84 -12.50 3.09
CA LYS A 190 0.67 -13.18 2.50
C LYS A 190 0.55 -14.58 3.08
N VAL A 191 -0.63 -15.19 2.95
CA VAL A 191 -0.89 -16.55 3.46
C VAL A 191 -0.95 -17.53 2.31
N GLU A 192 -0.29 -18.67 2.45
CA GLU A 192 -0.47 -19.83 1.57
C GLU A 192 -1.46 -20.80 2.21
N ILE A 193 -2.52 -21.13 1.49
CA ILE A 193 -3.57 -22.07 1.91
C ILE A 193 -3.40 -23.35 1.10
N GLN A 194 -3.11 -24.43 1.80
CA GLN A 194 -2.98 -25.76 1.21
C GLN A 194 -4.18 -26.63 1.58
N ILE A 195 -4.71 -27.38 0.61
CA ILE A 195 -5.79 -28.36 0.81
C ILE A 195 -5.25 -29.75 0.45
N PRO A 196 -4.29 -30.29 1.24
CA PRO A 196 -3.47 -31.42 0.81
C PRO A 196 -4.27 -32.72 0.60
N HIS A 197 -5.35 -32.90 1.36
CA HIS A 197 -6.15 -34.13 1.35
C HIS A 197 -7.31 -34.11 0.35
N LEU A 198 -7.36 -33.15 -0.56
CA LEU A 198 -8.47 -32.99 -1.51
C LEU A 198 -8.63 -34.21 -2.45
N LEU A 199 -7.50 -34.70 -3.00
CA LEU A 199 -7.50 -35.86 -3.88
C LEU A 199 -7.82 -37.16 -3.13
N ASP A 200 -7.30 -37.31 -1.92
CA ASP A 200 -7.56 -38.48 -1.07
C ASP A 200 -9.05 -38.58 -0.68
N TRP A 201 -9.70 -37.44 -0.46
CA TRP A 201 -11.12 -37.35 -0.10
C TRP A 201 -12.05 -37.95 -1.17
N VAL A 202 -11.71 -37.82 -2.45
CA VAL A 202 -12.51 -38.37 -3.57
C VAL A 202 -12.00 -39.69 -4.11
N LYS A 203 -10.93 -40.27 -3.56
CA LYS A 203 -10.23 -41.43 -4.15
C LYS A 203 -11.13 -42.61 -4.52
N ASN A 204 -12.24 -42.82 -3.81
CA ASN A 204 -13.16 -43.95 -4.00
C ASN A 204 -14.52 -43.56 -4.59
N GLN A 205 -14.69 -42.33 -5.07
CA GLN A 205 -15.96 -41.83 -5.60
C GLN A 205 -15.75 -40.75 -6.65
N ASN A 206 -16.55 -40.77 -7.71
CA ASN A 206 -16.62 -39.64 -8.63
C ASN A 206 -17.66 -38.66 -8.11
N VAL A 207 -17.31 -37.38 -8.08
CA VAL A 207 -18.18 -36.33 -7.58
C VAL A 207 -18.25 -35.17 -8.56
N ALA A 208 -19.43 -34.57 -8.70
CA ALA A 208 -19.59 -33.27 -9.31
C ALA A 208 -19.60 -32.20 -8.20
N ILE A 209 -18.74 -31.19 -8.29
CA ILE A 209 -18.68 -30.09 -7.33
C ILE A 209 -19.72 -29.04 -7.72
N ASN A 210 -20.74 -28.86 -6.88
CA ASN A 210 -21.80 -27.87 -7.10
C ASN A 210 -21.44 -26.52 -6.47
N LYS A 211 -20.77 -26.54 -5.31
CA LYS A 211 -20.24 -25.36 -4.62
C LYS A 211 -18.99 -25.75 -3.83
N ALA A 212 -18.00 -24.88 -3.83
CA ALA A 212 -16.87 -24.97 -2.90
C ALA A 212 -16.64 -23.59 -2.30
N GLU A 213 -16.93 -23.43 -1.02
CA GLU A 213 -16.84 -22.15 -0.33
C GLU A 213 -15.70 -22.18 0.69
N LEU A 214 -14.64 -21.43 0.41
CA LEU A 214 -13.57 -21.18 1.37
C LEU A 214 -13.99 -20.03 2.28
N VAL A 215 -14.17 -20.31 3.56
CA VAL A 215 -14.60 -19.37 4.58
C VAL A 215 -13.43 -19.04 5.51
N LEU A 216 -13.18 -17.76 5.67
CA LEU A 216 -12.07 -17.20 6.44
C LEU A 216 -12.63 -16.31 7.54
N ASP A 217 -12.68 -16.81 8.77
CA ASP A 217 -13.19 -16.05 9.91
C ASP A 217 -12.12 -15.10 10.45
N VAL A 218 -12.52 -13.85 10.69
CA VAL A 218 -11.63 -12.80 11.15
C VAL A 218 -11.53 -12.81 12.67
N TYR A 219 -10.32 -12.69 13.17
CA TYR A 219 -10.08 -12.46 14.59
C TYR A 219 -10.37 -10.99 14.94
N ASP A 220 -11.18 -10.79 15.98
CA ASP A 220 -11.54 -9.47 16.47
C ASP A 220 -11.37 -9.42 18.00
N ASP A 221 -10.34 -8.71 18.44
CA ASP A 221 -10.03 -8.41 19.84
C ASP A 221 -10.54 -7.03 20.28
N GLY A 222 -11.38 -6.39 19.47
CA GLY A 222 -11.85 -5.02 19.65
C GLY A 222 -10.94 -3.97 19.02
N SER A 223 -9.79 -4.35 18.45
CA SER A 223 -8.88 -3.40 17.79
C SER A 223 -9.33 -2.94 16.41
N LEU A 224 -10.38 -3.54 15.83
CA LEU A 224 -10.89 -3.22 14.50
C LEU A 224 -11.38 -1.77 14.34
N ILE A 225 -11.67 -1.07 15.44
CA ILE A 225 -11.97 0.37 15.41
C ILE A 225 -10.74 1.18 15.00
N THR A 226 -9.55 0.79 15.47
CA THR A 226 -8.27 1.45 15.16
C THR A 226 -7.61 0.86 13.93
N TYR A 227 -7.75 -0.44 13.73
CA TYR A 227 -7.14 -1.20 12.64
C TYR A 227 -8.23 -1.91 11.85
N PRO A 228 -9.04 -1.18 11.06
CA PRO A 228 -10.10 -1.79 10.28
C PRO A 228 -9.56 -2.82 9.30
N ASN A 229 -10.34 -3.87 9.07
CA ASN A 229 -9.99 -4.90 8.10
C ASN A 229 -10.02 -4.34 6.66
N PRO A 230 -9.33 -4.98 5.71
CA PRO A 230 -9.46 -4.68 4.30
C PRO A 230 -10.90 -4.90 3.83
N GLU A 231 -11.43 -4.04 2.96
CA GLU A 231 -12.77 -4.26 2.38
C GLU A 231 -12.84 -5.54 1.57
N ASN A 232 -11.73 -5.89 0.91
CA ASN A 232 -11.62 -7.07 0.07
C ASN A 232 -10.31 -7.81 0.32
N LEU A 233 -10.39 -9.13 0.24
CA LEU A 233 -9.26 -10.03 0.06
C LEU A 233 -9.33 -10.63 -1.34
N PHE A 234 -8.21 -11.13 -1.83
CA PHE A 234 -8.12 -11.79 -3.12
C PHE A 234 -7.32 -13.08 -3.02
N ILE A 235 -7.61 -14.05 -3.88
CA ILE A 235 -6.91 -15.32 -3.91
C ILE A 235 -6.29 -15.53 -5.27
N LEU A 236 -5.01 -15.92 -5.29
CA LEU A 236 -4.26 -16.35 -6.47
C LEU A 236 -3.88 -17.83 -6.33
N GLY A 237 -3.69 -18.55 -7.44
CA GLY A 237 -3.03 -19.86 -7.40
C GLY A 237 -1.57 -19.71 -6.94
N ALA A 238 -1.09 -20.64 -6.11
CA ALA A 238 0.29 -20.60 -5.59
C ALA A 238 1.32 -21.22 -6.55
N GLY A 239 0.87 -22.00 -7.53
CA GLY A 239 1.71 -22.59 -8.58
C GLY A 239 1.98 -21.67 -9.78
N VAL A 240 2.41 -22.28 -10.89
CA VAL A 240 2.70 -21.56 -12.15
C VAL A 240 1.45 -20.85 -12.69
N ASN A 241 0.28 -21.47 -12.53
CA ASN A 241 -1.00 -20.86 -12.90
C ASN A 241 -1.58 -20.07 -11.73
N THR A 242 -1.26 -18.79 -11.68
CA THR A 242 -1.69 -17.86 -10.63
C THR A 242 -3.16 -17.45 -10.74
N ILE A 243 -3.79 -17.67 -11.90
CA ILE A 243 -5.20 -17.33 -12.12
C ILE A 243 -6.08 -18.48 -11.66
N ILE A 244 -7.15 -18.15 -10.95
CA ILE A 244 -8.20 -19.08 -10.55
C ILE A 244 -9.41 -18.84 -11.42
N THR A 245 -9.94 -19.87 -12.05
CA THR A 245 -10.99 -19.74 -13.06
C THR A 245 -12.27 -19.13 -12.52
N ASP A 246 -12.58 -19.31 -11.24
CA ASP A 246 -13.73 -18.68 -10.57
C ASP A 246 -13.67 -17.15 -10.57
N GLN A 247 -12.48 -16.54 -10.72
CA GLN A 247 -12.32 -15.08 -10.81
C GLN A 247 -13.02 -14.49 -12.05
N TYR A 248 -13.20 -15.27 -13.11
CA TYR A 248 -13.86 -14.80 -14.34
C TYR A 248 -15.38 -14.67 -14.22
N GLU A 249 -15.99 -15.23 -13.17
CA GLU A 249 -17.44 -15.09 -12.91
C GLU A 249 -17.80 -13.71 -12.31
N GLY A 250 -16.79 -12.92 -11.93
CA GLY A 250 -16.95 -11.59 -11.34
C GLY A 250 -17.04 -11.59 -9.81
N ALA A 251 -16.81 -10.42 -9.21
CA ALA A 251 -16.66 -10.26 -7.76
C ALA A 251 -17.89 -10.74 -6.97
N SER A 252 -19.11 -10.55 -7.48
CA SER A 252 -20.34 -10.99 -6.80
C SER A 252 -20.46 -12.51 -6.66
N PHE A 253 -19.86 -13.28 -7.57
CA PHE A 253 -19.88 -14.74 -7.52
C PHE A 253 -18.62 -15.30 -6.85
N PHE A 254 -17.45 -14.73 -7.18
CA PHE A 254 -16.16 -15.16 -6.62
C PHE A 254 -16.05 -14.84 -5.12
N GLY A 255 -16.61 -13.71 -4.68
CA GLY A 255 -16.58 -13.27 -3.28
C GLY A 255 -15.31 -12.50 -2.93
N GLY A 256 -14.90 -12.62 -1.67
CA GLY A 256 -13.73 -11.94 -1.11
C GLY A 256 -14.00 -10.58 -0.46
N THR A 257 -15.25 -10.11 -0.44
CA THR A 257 -15.65 -8.91 0.31
C THR A 257 -15.86 -9.23 1.79
N TYR A 258 -15.46 -8.32 2.68
CA TYR A 258 -15.63 -8.46 4.11
C TYR A 258 -17.10 -8.40 4.52
N ASP A 259 -17.58 -9.43 5.20
CA ASP A 259 -18.90 -9.45 5.84
C ASP A 259 -18.78 -9.00 7.29
N ALA A 260 -19.14 -7.74 7.57
CA ALA A 260 -19.08 -7.18 8.92
C ALA A 260 -20.10 -7.80 9.90
N THR A 261 -21.18 -8.43 9.41
CA THR A 261 -22.19 -9.08 10.25
C THR A 261 -21.66 -10.39 10.81
N TYR A 262 -21.02 -11.19 9.95
CA TYR A 262 -20.47 -12.49 10.32
C TYR A 262 -18.97 -12.46 10.62
N LYS A 263 -18.30 -11.30 10.46
CA LYS A 263 -16.86 -11.08 10.65
C LYS A 263 -16.01 -12.08 9.86
N ARG A 264 -16.26 -12.19 8.56
CA ARG A 264 -15.59 -13.19 7.71
C ARG A 264 -15.45 -12.75 6.26
N TYR A 265 -14.58 -13.44 5.55
CA TYR A 265 -14.52 -13.44 4.08
C TYR A 265 -14.96 -14.80 3.56
N SER A 266 -15.54 -14.83 2.37
CA SER A 266 -15.91 -16.09 1.72
C SER A 266 -15.60 -16.03 0.23
N PHE A 267 -15.03 -17.12 -0.28
CA PHE A 267 -14.68 -17.27 -1.69
C PHE A 267 -15.35 -18.50 -2.27
N ASN A 268 -15.97 -18.36 -3.45
CA ASN A 268 -16.44 -19.51 -4.21
C ASN A 268 -15.33 -19.97 -5.17
N ILE A 269 -14.84 -21.18 -4.95
CA ILE A 269 -13.71 -21.80 -5.66
C ILE A 269 -14.09 -23.16 -6.25
N ALA A 270 -15.34 -23.32 -6.67
CA ALA A 270 -15.87 -24.58 -7.19
C ALA A 270 -15.12 -25.05 -8.45
N ARG A 271 -14.80 -24.13 -9.36
CA ARG A 271 -14.09 -24.46 -10.61
C ARG A 271 -12.63 -24.80 -10.31
N TYR A 272 -11.98 -24.08 -9.40
CA TYR A 272 -10.64 -24.43 -8.91
C TYR A 272 -10.56 -25.86 -8.38
N VAL A 273 -11.48 -26.23 -7.48
CA VAL A 273 -11.54 -27.58 -6.92
C VAL A 273 -11.79 -28.60 -8.03
N HIS A 274 -12.74 -28.35 -8.92
CA HIS A 274 -13.04 -29.25 -10.03
C HIS A 274 -11.85 -29.43 -10.99
N GLU A 275 -11.08 -28.37 -11.25
CA GLU A 275 -9.89 -28.44 -12.09
C GLU A 275 -8.79 -29.31 -11.51
N ILE A 276 -8.60 -29.26 -10.18
CA ILE A 276 -7.66 -30.14 -9.49
C ILE A 276 -8.11 -31.60 -9.58
N LEU A 277 -9.41 -31.84 -9.37
CA LEU A 277 -9.93 -33.20 -9.35
C LEU A 277 -9.93 -33.86 -10.74
N TYR A 278 -10.22 -33.10 -11.80
CA TYR A 278 -10.59 -33.69 -13.10
C TYR A 278 -9.92 -33.07 -14.33
N ASN A 279 -9.40 -31.84 -14.27
CA ASN A 279 -8.84 -31.15 -15.44
C ASN A 279 -7.29 -31.02 -15.41
N GLY A 280 -6.63 -31.73 -14.49
CA GLY A 280 -5.18 -31.81 -14.44
C GLY A 280 -4.47 -30.56 -13.90
N ARG A 281 -5.18 -29.68 -13.17
CA ARG A 281 -4.52 -28.60 -12.40
C ARG A 281 -3.78 -29.22 -11.21
N GLU A 282 -2.54 -28.80 -10.98
CA GLU A 282 -1.77 -29.20 -9.80
C GLU A 282 -2.34 -28.57 -8.51
N ASN A 283 -2.29 -29.30 -7.40
CA ASN A 283 -2.77 -28.82 -6.10
C ASN A 283 -1.67 -28.06 -5.35
N ASP A 284 -1.18 -26.98 -5.95
CA ASP A 284 -0.08 -26.17 -5.40
C ASP A 284 -0.54 -25.24 -4.26
N GLY A 285 -1.84 -25.18 -4.01
CA GLY A 285 -2.43 -24.29 -3.01
C GLY A 285 -2.76 -22.89 -3.55
N LEU A 286 -3.11 -22.02 -2.62
CA LEU A 286 -3.71 -20.71 -2.88
C LEU A 286 -2.96 -19.63 -2.09
N TYR A 287 -2.60 -18.52 -2.72
CA TYR A 287 -2.15 -17.32 -2.01
C TYR A 287 -3.33 -16.41 -1.70
N LEU A 288 -3.54 -16.14 -0.42
CA LEU A 288 -4.45 -15.12 0.07
C LEU A 288 -3.69 -13.80 0.24
N ILE A 289 -4.17 -12.77 -0.44
CA ILE A 289 -3.56 -11.44 -0.47
C ILE A 289 -4.61 -10.35 -0.23
N ILE A 290 -4.13 -9.15 0.06
CA ILE A 290 -4.94 -7.93 -0.03
C ILE A 290 -4.68 -7.33 -1.41
N PRO A 291 -5.70 -7.19 -2.26
CA PRO A 291 -5.53 -6.59 -3.57
C PRO A 291 -5.19 -5.11 -3.42
N ASN A 292 -4.28 -4.62 -4.25
CA ASN A 292 -4.14 -3.18 -4.44
C ASN A 292 -5.44 -2.67 -5.07
N ASN A 293 -6.15 -1.77 -4.39
CA ASN A 293 -7.41 -1.26 -4.90
C ASN A 293 -7.09 -0.29 -6.05
N LEU A 294 -7.30 -0.74 -7.29
CA LEU A 294 -7.16 0.09 -8.50
C LEU A 294 -8.32 1.08 -8.69
N LEU A 295 -9.30 1.08 -7.80
CA LEU A 295 -10.56 1.75 -8.02
C LEU A 295 -10.79 2.78 -6.90
N PHE A 296 -10.69 4.05 -7.29
CA PHE A 296 -11.38 5.22 -6.73
C PHE A 296 -10.58 6.34 -6.03
N THR A 297 -9.29 6.19 -5.71
CA THR A 297 -8.50 7.34 -5.21
C THR A 297 -7.06 7.26 -5.73
N GLY A 298 -6.41 8.41 -5.93
CA GLY A 298 -5.05 8.53 -6.49
C GLY A 298 -3.92 7.84 -5.68
N SER A 299 -4.27 7.03 -4.67
CA SER A 299 -3.37 6.15 -3.94
C SER A 299 -3.89 4.71 -3.98
N VAL A 300 -3.17 3.85 -4.69
CA VAL A 300 -3.53 2.48 -5.08
C VAL A 300 -3.24 1.45 -3.96
N VAL A 301 -2.78 1.90 -2.79
CA VAL A 301 -2.23 1.03 -1.74
C VAL A 301 -2.92 1.29 -0.40
N SER A 302 -3.73 0.34 0.05
CA SER A 302 -4.28 0.31 1.41
C SER A 302 -3.25 -0.30 2.37
N ALA A 303 -3.19 0.23 3.58
CA ALA A 303 -2.42 -0.29 4.70
C ALA A 303 -3.22 -1.26 5.59
N ASN A 304 -4.52 -1.42 5.34
CA ASN A 304 -5.39 -2.28 6.13
C ASN A 304 -4.85 -3.70 6.15
N ARG A 305 -4.72 -4.30 7.32
CA ARG A 305 -4.28 -5.69 7.52
C ARG A 305 -5.40 -6.51 8.15
N VAL A 306 -5.30 -7.83 8.09
CA VAL A 306 -6.27 -8.73 8.73
C VAL A 306 -5.56 -9.89 9.41
N VAL A 307 -6.14 -10.31 10.54
CA VAL A 307 -5.80 -11.54 11.26
C VAL A 307 -6.96 -12.53 11.06
N ILE A 308 -6.64 -13.72 10.57
CA ILE A 308 -7.62 -14.76 10.25
C ILE A 308 -7.34 -15.96 11.13
N GLY A 309 -8.39 -16.63 11.60
CA GLY A 309 -8.20 -17.88 12.33
C GLY A 309 -7.67 -18.99 11.44
N GLY A 310 -6.65 -19.69 11.92
CA GLY A 310 -6.01 -20.79 11.21
C GLY A 310 -6.87 -22.07 11.14
N PRO A 311 -6.40 -23.11 10.46
CA PRO A 311 -7.15 -24.36 10.27
C PRO A 311 -7.39 -25.16 11.56
N LYS A 312 -6.67 -24.88 12.65
CA LYS A 312 -6.85 -25.52 13.97
C LYS A 312 -7.34 -24.56 15.04
N ASN A 313 -7.71 -23.33 14.69
CA ASN A 313 -8.37 -22.43 15.62
C ASN A 313 -9.69 -23.05 16.10
N SER A 314 -9.99 -22.97 17.39
CA SER A 314 -11.20 -23.58 17.97
C SER A 314 -12.47 -22.76 17.76
N GLU A 315 -12.35 -21.46 17.52
CA GLU A 315 -13.48 -20.52 17.44
C GLU A 315 -13.64 -19.94 16.02
N GLN A 316 -12.55 -19.51 15.39
CA GLN A 316 -12.52 -18.91 14.04
C GLN A 316 -11.89 -19.87 13.01
N LYS A 317 -12.38 -21.09 12.92
CA LYS A 317 -11.72 -22.11 12.10
C LYS A 317 -11.86 -21.83 10.61
N MET A 318 -10.74 -21.66 9.91
CA MET A 318 -10.71 -21.68 8.44
C MET A 318 -11.33 -22.97 7.89
N SER A 319 -12.27 -22.85 6.95
CA SER A 319 -13.01 -24.01 6.44
C SER A 319 -13.25 -23.97 4.93
N LEU A 320 -13.23 -25.15 4.31
CA LEU A 320 -13.68 -25.36 2.94
C LEU A 320 -14.98 -26.16 2.97
N ASN A 321 -16.10 -25.51 2.64
CA ASN A 321 -17.42 -26.11 2.63
C ASN A 321 -17.76 -26.58 1.21
N LEU A 322 -17.92 -27.90 1.04
CA LEU A 322 -18.21 -28.51 -0.26
C LEU A 322 -19.66 -28.99 -0.34
N ILE A 323 -20.35 -28.57 -1.39
CA ILE A 323 -21.63 -29.15 -1.82
C ILE A 323 -21.36 -29.90 -3.12
N TYR A 324 -21.65 -31.19 -3.13
CA TYR A 324 -21.32 -32.07 -4.26
C TYR A 324 -22.39 -33.14 -4.49
N THR A 325 -22.36 -33.74 -5.66
CA THR A 325 -23.22 -34.87 -6.05
C THR A 325 -22.33 -36.06 -6.37
N ILE A 326 -22.64 -37.23 -5.80
CA ILE A 326 -21.96 -38.49 -6.14
C ILE A 326 -22.49 -38.96 -7.50
N LEU A 327 -21.58 -39.31 -8.40
CA LEU A 327 -21.87 -39.79 -9.76
C LEU A 327 -21.91 -41.32 -9.82
#